data_AF-A0A3S0UBV6-F1
#
_entry.id   AF-A0A3S0UBV6-F1
#
_cell.length_a   1.000
_cell.length_b   1.000
_cell.length_c   1.000
_cell.angle_alpha   90.00
_cell.angle_beta   90.00
_cell.angle_gamma   90.00
#
_symmetry.space_group_name_H-M   'P 1'
#
loop_
_entity.id
_entity.type
_entity.pdbx_description
1 polymer ?
#
loop_
_entity_poly.entity_id
_entity_poly.type
_entity_poly.pdbx_seq_one_letter_code
_entity_poly.pdbx_strand_id
1 'polypeptide(L)'
;MFERMSESDSDPHAAAAAVDAITLATREENAAGARRLDAIGDLWALRAPDDDIEKRYWAIDGYAGLVVEVAAALGVSRKRAQAQVDRAVMLRTRLPKVAAIYAKG
;
A
#
# COMPACT_ATOMS: atom_id res chain seq x y z
N MET A 1 29.06 -25.12 41.55
CA MET A 1 28.10 -23.99 41.55
C MET A 1 27.64 -23.78 40.11
N PHE A 2 26.89 -24.76 39.62
CA PHE A 2 26.35 -24.88 38.27
C PHE A 2 24.83 -24.64 38.35
N GLU A 3 24.25 -24.24 37.22
CA GLU A 3 22.82 -24.29 36.88
C GLU A 3 21.88 -23.30 37.59
N ARG A 4 21.74 -22.11 36.99
CA ARG A 4 20.48 -21.35 36.85
C ARG A 4 20.69 -20.09 36.00
N MET A 5 21.08 -20.26 34.74
CA MET A 5 21.17 -19.12 33.80
C MET A 5 20.64 -19.45 32.40
N SER A 6 20.00 -20.60 32.20
CA SER A 6 19.58 -21.06 30.85
C SER A 6 18.15 -21.61 30.79
N GLU A 7 17.24 -21.13 31.66
CA GLU A 7 15.84 -21.57 31.64
C GLU A 7 14.84 -20.45 31.31
N SER A 8 15.32 -19.27 30.92
CA SER A 8 14.46 -18.12 30.62
C SER A 8 14.40 -17.73 29.13
N ASP A 9 15.02 -18.49 28.22
CA ASP A 9 15.28 -18.00 26.86
C ASP A 9 14.26 -18.44 25.79
N SER A 10 13.16 -19.10 26.16
CA SER A 10 12.12 -19.50 25.21
C SER A 10 10.80 -19.77 25.92
N ASP A 11 10.16 -18.76 26.51
CA ASP A 11 8.74 -18.89 26.85
C ASP A 11 7.93 -19.01 25.54
N PRO A 12 7.33 -20.17 25.21
CA PRO A 12 6.57 -20.35 23.99
C PRO A 12 5.38 -19.38 23.90
N HIS A 13 4.88 -18.92 25.05
CA HIS A 13 3.82 -17.91 25.11
C HIS A 13 4.31 -16.51 24.70
N ALA A 14 5.56 -16.15 24.98
CA ALA A 14 6.15 -14.89 24.54
C ALA A 14 6.34 -14.86 23.01
N ALA A 15 6.79 -15.98 22.42
CA ALA A 15 6.90 -16.12 20.97
C ALA A 15 5.53 -16.03 20.28
N ALA A 16 4.51 -16.70 20.82
CA ALA A 16 3.14 -16.63 20.31
C ALA A 16 2.58 -15.19 20.37
N ALA A 17 2.76 -14.50 21.50
CA ALA A 17 2.33 -13.11 21.66
C ALA A 17 3.04 -12.16 20.67
N ALA A 18 4.32 -12.40 20.36
CA ALA A 18 5.04 -11.62 19.36
C ALA A 18 4.46 -11.82 17.94
N VAL A 19 4.08 -13.05 17.58
CA VAL A 19 3.42 -13.35 16.29
C VAL A 19 2.04 -12.67 16.21
N ASP A 20 1.27 -12.69 17.30
CA ASP A 20 -0.02 -11.99 17.36
C ASP A 20 0.15 -10.48 17.18
N ALA A 21 1.16 -9.88 17.83
CA ALA A 21 1.48 -8.47 17.68
C ALA A 21 1.90 -8.10 16.24
N ILE A 22 2.73 -8.93 15.59
CA ILE A 22 3.11 -8.76 14.18
C ILE A 22 1.87 -8.84 13.28
N THR A 23 0.98 -9.79 13.54
CA THR A 23 -0.24 -9.98 12.74
C THR A 23 -1.18 -8.79 12.88
N LEU A 24 -1.36 -8.27 14.10
CA LEU A 24 -2.16 -7.08 14.36
C LEU A 24 -1.58 -5.85 13.66
N ALA A 25 -0.29 -5.57 13.85
CA ALA A 25 0.39 -4.45 13.21
C ALA A 25 0.31 -4.54 11.68
N THR A 26 0.46 -5.75 11.11
CA THR A 26 0.33 -5.98 9.67
C THR A 26 -1.07 -5.62 9.16
N ARG A 27 -2.13 -5.96 9.90
CA ARG A 27 -3.51 -5.58 9.51
C ARG A 27 -3.72 -4.08 9.55
N GLU A 28 -3.18 -3.42 10.56
CA GLU A 28 -3.25 -1.96 10.67
C GLU A 28 -2.50 -1.26 9.52
N GLU A 29 -1.29 -1.74 9.20
CA GLU A 29 -0.50 -1.28 8.06
C GLU A 29 -1.22 -1.54 6.72
N ASN A 30 -1.84 -2.71 6.56
CA ASN A 30 -2.62 -3.04 5.37
C ASN A 30 -3.81 -2.10 5.19
N ALA A 31 -4.58 -1.87 6.25
CA ALA A 31 -5.72 -0.96 6.21
C ALA A 31 -5.28 0.48 5.89
N ALA A 32 -4.16 0.94 6.46
CA ALA A 32 -3.58 2.23 6.12
C ALA A 32 -3.06 2.29 4.68
N GLY A 33 -2.41 1.23 4.21
CA GLY A 33 -1.94 1.07 2.84
C GLY A 33 -3.08 1.08 1.82
N ALA A 34 -4.20 0.43 2.14
CA ALA A 34 -5.40 0.43 1.32
C ALA A 34 -5.99 1.83 1.19
N ARG A 35 -6.15 2.57 2.31
CA ARG A 35 -6.62 3.97 2.28
C ARG A 35 -5.72 4.87 1.43
N ARG A 36 -4.40 4.69 1.52
CA ARG A 36 -3.45 5.41 0.67
C ARG A 36 -3.65 5.10 -0.81
N LEU A 37 -3.77 3.82 -1.18
CA LEU A 37 -3.96 3.42 -2.58
C LEU A 37 -5.32 3.87 -3.13
N ASP A 38 -6.36 3.88 -2.29
CA ASP A 38 -7.68 4.39 -2.65
C ASP A 38 -7.62 5.89 -2.99
N ALA A 39 -6.98 6.70 -2.14
CA ALA A 39 -6.76 8.12 -2.41
C ALA A 39 -5.95 8.40 -3.68
N ILE A 40 -4.93 7.58 -3.97
CA ILE A 40 -4.19 7.67 -5.25
C ILE A 40 -5.10 7.32 -6.44
N GLY A 41 -5.96 6.31 -6.28
CA GLY A 41 -6.95 5.93 -7.28
C GLY A 41 -8.00 7.01 -7.55
N ASP A 42 -8.43 7.72 -6.51
CA ASP A 42 -9.31 8.89 -6.65
C ASP A 42 -8.61 10.03 -7.39
N LEU A 43 -7.36 10.34 -7.04
CA LEU A 43 -6.57 11.35 -7.76
C LEU A 43 -6.40 10.99 -9.25
N TRP A 44 -6.14 9.72 -9.55
CA TRP A 44 -6.11 9.23 -10.92
C TRP A 44 -7.43 9.47 -11.65
N ALA A 45 -8.56 9.14 -11.02
CA ALA A 45 -9.89 9.32 -11.62
C ALA A 45 -10.28 10.79 -11.82
N LEU A 46 -9.85 11.69 -10.92
CA LEU A 46 -10.08 13.13 -11.07
C LEU A 46 -9.27 13.75 -12.22
N ARG A 47 -8.12 13.15 -12.54
CA ARG A 47 -7.21 13.69 -13.57
C ARG A 47 -7.38 13.00 -14.93
N ALA A 48 -7.85 11.76 -14.97
CA ALA A 48 -8.02 11.02 -16.22
C ALA A 48 -9.17 11.64 -17.05
N PRO A 49 -8.90 12.11 -18.29
CA PRO A 49 -9.93 12.73 -19.12
C PRO A 49 -10.92 11.68 -19.64
N ASP A 50 -12.15 12.12 -19.90
CA ASP A 50 -13.21 11.28 -20.46
C ASP A 50 -13.10 11.09 -21.98
N ASP A 51 -12.44 12.01 -22.69
CA ASP A 51 -12.27 12.00 -24.15
C ASP A 51 -11.11 11.09 -24.62
N ASP A 52 -11.32 10.32 -25.69
CA ASP A 52 -10.36 9.32 -26.16
C ASP A 52 -9.09 9.88 -26.83
N ILE A 53 -9.13 11.10 -27.39
CA ILE A 53 -7.95 11.76 -27.95
C ILE A 53 -7.11 12.33 -26.81
N GLU A 54 -7.75 13.03 -25.87
CA GLU A 54 -7.06 13.58 -24.69
C GLU A 54 -6.50 12.48 -23.79
N LYS A 55 -7.19 11.33 -23.67
CA LYS A 55 -6.69 10.14 -22.96
C LYS A 55 -5.34 9.66 -23.47
N ARG A 56 -5.06 9.76 -24.78
CA ARG A 56 -3.77 9.31 -25.34
C ARG A 56 -2.60 10.19 -24.89
N TYR A 57 -2.78 11.51 -24.91
CA TYR A 57 -1.77 12.44 -24.40
C TYR A 57 -1.65 12.36 -22.88
N TRP A 58 -2.78 12.21 -22.19
CA TRP A 58 -2.82 12.02 -20.75
C TRP A 58 -2.14 10.73 -20.29
N ALA A 59 -2.32 9.62 -21.01
CA ALA A 59 -1.69 8.34 -20.67
C ALA A 59 -0.14 8.40 -20.68
N ILE A 60 0.43 9.36 -21.41
CA ILE A 60 1.88 9.59 -21.45
C ILE A 60 2.28 10.66 -20.44
N ASP A 61 1.85 11.91 -20.66
CA ASP A 61 2.34 13.06 -19.89
C ASP A 61 1.54 13.28 -18.60
N GLY A 62 0.22 13.11 -18.66
CA GLY A 62 -0.66 13.23 -17.49
C GLY A 62 -0.38 12.16 -16.43
N TYR A 63 -0.15 10.94 -16.87
CA TYR A 63 0.24 9.81 -16.02
C TYR A 63 1.62 10.04 -15.40
N ALA A 64 2.61 10.50 -16.17
CA ALA A 64 3.91 10.86 -15.64
C ALA A 64 3.83 11.99 -14.58
N GLY A 65 2.97 12.98 -14.80
CA GLY A 65 2.67 14.04 -13.83
C GLY A 65 2.08 13.51 -12.53
N LEU A 66 1.06 12.65 -12.60
CA LEU A 66 0.46 11.97 -11.44
C LEU A 66 1.51 11.23 -10.61
N VAL A 67 2.42 10.50 -11.27
CA VAL A 67 3.48 9.75 -10.59
C VAL A 67 4.43 10.67 -9.82
N VAL A 68 4.73 11.85 -10.36
CA VAL A 68 5.57 12.85 -9.68
C VAL A 68 4.85 13.47 -8.48
N GLU A 69 3.55 13.77 -8.59
CA GLU A 69 2.73 14.24 -7.46
C GLU A 69 2.72 13.23 -6.32
N VAL A 70 2.52 11.95 -6.65
CA VAL A 70 2.53 10.85 -5.67
C VAL A 70 3.93 10.66 -5.06
N ALA A 71 4.98 10.79 -5.87
CA ALA A 71 6.36 10.72 -5.37
C ALA A 71 6.65 11.82 -4.35
N ALA A 72 6.23 13.05 -4.65
CA ALA A 72 6.38 14.20 -3.76
C ALA A 72 5.56 14.03 -2.47
N ALA A 73 4.29 13.62 -2.59
CA ALA A 73 3.40 13.42 -1.45
C ALA A 73 3.89 12.32 -0.48
N LEU A 74 4.51 11.25 -1.02
CA LEU A 74 5.00 10.13 -0.21
C LEU A 74 6.47 10.27 0.20
N GLY A 75 7.22 11.23 -0.34
CA GLY A 75 8.67 11.36 -0.11
C GLY A 75 9.48 10.16 -0.64
N VAL A 76 9.08 9.60 -1.79
CA VAL A 76 9.72 8.39 -2.36
C VAL A 76 10.25 8.63 -3.77
N SER A 77 11.11 7.73 -4.26
CA SER A 77 11.58 7.80 -5.65
C SER A 77 10.43 7.62 -6.65
N ARG A 78 10.57 8.23 -7.83
CA ARG A 78 9.60 8.13 -8.92
C ARG A 78 9.22 6.68 -9.25
N LYS A 79 10.18 5.76 -9.27
CA LYS A 79 9.92 4.33 -9.54
C LYS A 79 9.07 3.65 -8.46
N ARG A 80 9.21 4.04 -7.18
CA ARG A 80 8.35 3.52 -6.10
C ARG A 80 6.95 4.11 -6.18
N ALA A 81 6.84 5.40 -6.48
CA ALA A 81 5.55 6.06 -6.70
C ALA A 81 4.79 5.45 -7.88
N GLN A 82 5.48 5.20 -9.01
CA GLN A 82 4.96 4.51 -10.18
C GLN A 82 4.26 3.19 -9.79
N ALA A 83 4.94 2.34 -9.01
CA ALA A 83 4.37 1.08 -8.55
C ALA A 83 3.15 1.26 -7.63
N GLN A 84 3.08 2.34 -6.84
CA GLN A 84 1.89 2.67 -6.05
C GLN A 84 0.73 3.08 -6.95
N VAL A 85 0.97 3.94 -7.94
CA VAL A 85 -0.04 4.37 -8.92
C VAL A 85 -0.59 3.18 -9.70
N ASP A 86 0.29 2.32 -10.23
CA ASP A 86 -0.14 1.13 -10.97
C ASP A 86 -1.02 0.21 -10.13
N ARG A 87 -0.66 0.00 -8.86
CA ARG A 87 -1.46 -0.81 -7.93
C ARG A 87 -2.79 -0.15 -7.60
N ALA A 88 -2.81 1.17 -7.36
CA ALA A 88 -4.03 1.93 -7.09
C ALA A 88 -5.00 1.84 -8.27
N VAL A 89 -4.52 2.09 -9.49
CA VAL A 89 -5.32 1.98 -10.71
C VAL A 89 -5.84 0.56 -10.90
N MET A 90 -5.00 -0.46 -10.72
CA MET A 90 -5.40 -1.86 -10.82
C MET A 90 -6.51 -2.22 -9.82
N LEU A 91 -6.34 -1.86 -8.55
CA LEU A 91 -7.31 -2.11 -7.48
C LEU A 91 -8.64 -1.41 -7.77
N ARG A 92 -8.61 -0.16 -8.24
CA ARG A 92 -9.82 0.60 -8.57
C ARG A 92 -10.56 0.06 -9.79
N THR A 93 -9.84 -0.20 -10.87
CA THR A 93 -10.45 -0.42 -12.20
C THR A 93 -10.68 -1.89 -12.52
N ARG A 94 -9.86 -2.79 -11.99
CA ARG A 94 -9.87 -4.22 -12.36
C ARG A 94 -10.15 -5.14 -11.19
N LEU A 95 -9.72 -4.77 -9.98
CA LEU A 95 -9.80 -5.63 -8.80
C LEU A 95 -10.54 -4.98 -7.60
N PRO A 96 -11.73 -4.37 -7.79
CA PRO A 96 -12.40 -3.63 -6.71
C PRO A 96 -12.80 -4.53 -5.52
N LYS A 97 -13.12 -5.80 -5.77
CA LYS A 97 -13.40 -6.78 -4.71
C LYS A 97 -12.17 -7.07 -3.85
N VAL A 98 -10.98 -7.09 -4.46
CA VAL A 98 -9.71 -7.26 -3.73
C VAL A 98 -9.41 -6.01 -2.92
N ALA A 99 -9.63 -4.81 -3.49
CA ALA A 99 -9.47 -3.54 -2.79
C ALA A 99 -10.34 -3.49 -1.51
N ALA A 100 -11.61 -3.92 -1.61
CA ALA A 100 -12.53 -3.96 -0.49
C ALA A 100 -12.12 -4.94 0.63
N ILE A 101 -11.45 -6.05 0.29
CA ILE A 101 -10.90 -6.98 1.28
C ILE A 101 -9.62 -6.40 1.89
N TYR A 102 -8.73 -5.86 1.06
CA TYR A 102 -7.47 -5.27 1.51
C TYR A 102 -7.69 -4.11 2.48
N ALA A 103 -8.73 -3.31 2.29
CA ALA A 103 -9.12 -2.22 3.19
C ALA A 103 -9.50 -2.67 4.60
N LYS A 104 -9.80 -3.96 4.81
CA LYS A 104 -10.15 -4.52 6.13
C LYS A 104 -8.94 -4.87 6.99
N GLY A 105 -7.73 -4.87 6.40
CA GLY A 105 -6.48 -5.25 7.06
C GLY A 105 -6.14 -6.73 6.91
#